data_AF-A0A926DRL2-F1
#
_entry.id   AF-A0A926DRL2-F1
#
_cell.length_a   1.000
_cell.length_b   1.000
_cell.length_c   1.000
_cell.angle_alpha   90.00
_cell.angle_beta   90.00
_cell.angle_gamma   90.00
#
_symmetry.space_group_name_H-M   'P 1'
#
loop_
_entity.id
_entity.type
_entity.pdbx_description
1 polymer ?
#
loop_
_entity_poly.entity_id
_entity_poly.type
_entity_poly.pdbx_seq_one_letter_code
_entity_poly.pdbx_strand_id
1 'polypeptide(L)'
;MDLSQILYLCLHGAAKNCLNPIFWIAVLVCWQLYRKNGASAAFARRITLYSALEGVVAGLVAVSVMVVLGLSIQPGIYLILLFPVALLLSLIHPRFLCFSYSAALITAVSRILHPWLNLQADAAGLMAVIAVLHFMEAILVLVGGDRQKQAILAETDLGLRPGWSMNRYWPVSLGLLLVTASGMKAARMPEWWPLLAGGESLIYGLLPMTAMLGYSNLAVKHSPRMKCLRSGGKLVAYGGILLLLSLWQNGNSIREGVGLLFQVLGHEWILQSEERAEKNLAAPLLKRIQGR
;
A
#
# COMPACT_ATOMS: atom_id res chain seq x y z
N MET A 1 -11.53 24.85 -1.69
CA MET A 1 -10.75 25.28 -0.50
C MET A 1 -9.56 26.06 -0.99
N ASP A 2 -9.04 27.00 -0.22
CA ASP A 2 -7.77 27.64 -0.56
C ASP A 2 -6.56 26.74 -0.21
N LEU A 3 -5.38 27.08 -0.72
CA LEU A 3 -4.15 26.30 -0.49
C LEU A 3 -3.82 26.18 1.00
N SER A 4 -4.06 27.23 1.79
CA SER A 4 -3.84 27.22 3.24
C SER A 4 -4.73 26.19 3.96
N GLN A 5 -6.00 26.07 3.57
CA GLN A 5 -6.92 25.08 4.11
C GLN A 5 -6.49 23.66 3.75
N ILE A 6 -6.06 23.43 2.50
CA ILE A 6 -5.55 22.12 2.05
C ILE A 6 -4.32 21.74 2.89
N LEU A 7 -3.35 22.66 3.02
CA LEU A 7 -2.13 22.42 3.79
C LEU A 7 -2.45 22.15 5.26
N TYR A 8 -3.30 22.97 5.87
CA TYR A 8 -3.75 22.80 7.25
C TYR A 8 -4.36 21.42 7.46
N LEU A 9 -5.22 20.95 6.56
CA LEU A 9 -5.84 19.63 6.68
C LEU A 9 -4.85 18.49 6.55
N CYS A 10 -3.92 18.58 5.59
CA CYS A 10 -2.93 17.54 5.39
C CYS A 10 -2.06 17.39 6.64
N LEU A 11 -1.59 18.51 7.18
CA LEU A 11 -0.79 18.55 8.40
C LEU A 11 -1.59 18.12 9.63
N HIS A 12 -2.81 18.63 9.81
CA HIS A 12 -3.66 18.31 10.95
C HIS A 12 -4.09 16.84 10.94
N GLY A 13 -4.41 16.28 9.78
CA GLY A 13 -4.75 14.87 9.61
C GLY A 13 -3.59 13.95 9.97
N ALA A 14 -2.40 14.23 9.43
CA ALA A 14 -1.18 13.49 9.75
C ALA A 14 -0.82 13.60 11.24
N ALA A 15 -0.88 14.81 11.81
CA ALA A 15 -0.60 15.07 13.22
C ALA A 15 -1.57 14.34 14.14
N LYS A 16 -2.88 14.42 13.87
CA LYS A 16 -3.91 13.68 14.62
C LYS A 16 -3.67 12.17 14.60
N ASN A 17 -3.25 11.61 13.46
CA ASN A 17 -2.93 10.19 13.41
C ASN A 17 -1.67 9.84 14.22
N CYS A 18 -0.65 10.70 14.23
CA CYS A 18 0.54 10.48 15.07
C CYS A 18 0.23 10.46 16.57
N LEU A 19 -0.85 11.14 16.99
CA LEU A 19 -1.35 11.11 18.36
C LEU A 19 -2.27 9.90 18.65
N ASN A 20 -2.67 9.15 17.62
CA ASN A 20 -3.53 7.99 17.78
C ASN A 20 -2.76 6.81 18.40
N PRO A 21 -3.30 6.14 19.44
CA PRO A 21 -2.66 4.96 20.04
C PRO A 21 -2.33 3.85 19.03
N ILE A 22 -3.14 3.68 17.98
CA ILE A 22 -2.92 2.68 16.93
C ILE A 22 -1.61 2.93 16.19
N PHE A 23 -1.22 4.19 15.97
CA PHE A 23 0.06 4.54 15.35
C PHE A 23 1.23 4.03 16.17
N TRP A 24 1.19 4.24 17.49
CA TRP A 24 2.24 3.79 18.40
C TRP A 24 2.28 2.27 18.58
N ILE A 25 1.12 1.61 18.53
CA ILE A 25 1.05 0.15 18.45
C ILE A 25 1.77 -0.34 17.18
N ALA A 26 1.52 0.28 16.02
CA ALA A 26 2.21 -0.07 14.79
C ALA A 26 3.73 0.16 14.88
N VAL A 27 4.17 1.27 15.48
CA VAL A 27 5.59 1.55 15.77
C VAL A 27 6.21 0.45 16.64
N LEU A 28 5.51 0.02 17.69
CA LEU A 28 5.95 -1.07 18.56
C LEU A 28 6.07 -2.39 17.79
N VAL A 29 5.09 -2.72 16.95
CA VAL A 29 5.12 -3.92 16.10
C VAL A 29 6.31 -3.87 15.13
N CYS A 30 6.61 -2.72 14.51
CA CYS A 30 7.80 -2.58 13.67
C CYS A 30 9.08 -2.92 14.44
N TRP A 31 9.23 -2.39 15.66
CA TRP A 31 10.38 -2.68 16.51
C TRP A 31 10.50 -4.18 16.83
N GLN A 32 9.39 -4.85 17.18
CA GLN A 32 9.36 -6.28 17.44
C GLN A 32 9.74 -7.10 16.21
N LEU A 33 9.23 -6.74 15.03
CA LEU A 33 9.57 -7.41 13.77
C LEU A 33 11.05 -7.28 13.43
N TYR A 34 11.66 -6.10 13.65
CA TYR A 34 13.10 -5.94 13.46
C TYR A 34 13.92 -6.81 14.42
N ARG A 35 13.52 -6.88 15.70
CA ARG A 35 14.17 -7.76 16.70
C ARG A 35 14.06 -9.23 16.33
N LYS A 36 12.88 -9.66 15.88
CA LYS A 36 12.63 -11.04 15.43
C LYS A 36 13.48 -11.40 14.22
N ASN A 37 13.69 -10.45 13.32
CA ASN A 37 14.59 -10.59 12.18
C ASN A 37 16.05 -10.31 12.55
N GLY A 38 16.53 -10.63 13.76
CA GLY A 38 17.97 -10.61 14.10
C GLY A 38 18.62 -9.23 14.27
N ALA A 39 17.88 -8.11 14.25
CA ALA A 39 18.46 -6.80 14.55
C ALA A 39 18.85 -6.68 16.03
N SER A 40 20.02 -6.10 16.30
CA SER A 40 20.40 -5.72 17.67
C SER A 40 19.41 -4.69 18.24
N ALA A 41 19.28 -4.61 19.58
CA ALA A 41 18.32 -3.70 20.21
C ALA A 41 18.56 -2.22 19.88
N ALA A 42 19.82 -1.82 19.72
CA ALA A 42 20.19 -0.45 19.33
C ALA A 42 19.84 -0.18 17.86
N PHE A 43 20.17 -1.11 16.97
CA PHE A 43 19.86 -0.98 15.54
C PHE A 43 18.36 -1.00 15.29
N ALA A 44 17.62 -1.92 15.92
CA ALA A 44 16.16 -2.02 15.84
C ALA A 44 15.47 -0.71 16.25
N ARG A 45 15.92 -0.07 17.34
CA ARG A 45 15.39 1.24 17.76
C ARG A 45 15.64 2.31 16.70
N ARG A 46 16.87 2.42 16.22
CA ARG A 46 17.26 3.42 15.21
C ARG A 46 16.46 3.23 13.91
N ILE A 47 16.35 2.00 13.42
CA ILE A 47 15.65 1.72 12.16
C ILE A 47 14.13 1.87 12.27
N THR A 48 13.54 1.55 13.43
CA THR A 48 12.13 1.86 13.72
C THR A 48 11.87 3.37 13.72
N LEU A 49 12.77 4.17 14.31
CA LEU A 49 12.63 5.63 14.28
C LEU A 49 12.64 6.17 12.84
N TYR A 50 13.59 5.71 12.01
CA TYR A 50 13.60 6.08 10.60
C TYR A 50 12.34 5.63 9.87
N SER A 51 11.86 4.40 10.12
CA SER A 51 10.60 3.90 9.55
C SER A 51 9.40 4.76 9.93
N ALA A 52 9.31 5.19 11.19
CA ALA A 52 8.23 6.05 11.66
C ALA A 52 8.27 7.42 10.99
N LEU A 53 9.45 8.05 10.90
CA LEU A 53 9.63 9.32 10.21
C LEU A 53 9.29 9.23 8.72
N GLU A 54 9.79 8.19 8.05
CA GLU A 54 9.47 7.90 6.64
C GLU A 54 7.97 7.67 6.45
N GLY A 55 7.32 6.93 7.36
CA GLY A 55 5.89 6.66 7.34
C GLY A 55 5.02 7.89 7.59
N VAL A 56 5.47 8.85 8.40
CA VAL A 56 4.79 10.15 8.57
C VAL A 56 4.88 10.98 7.30
N VAL A 57 6.07 11.04 6.68
CA VAL A 57 6.27 11.76 5.41
C VAL A 57 5.42 11.13 4.30
N ALA A 58 5.45 9.80 4.14
CA ALA A 58 4.60 9.10 3.19
C ALA A 58 3.12 9.35 3.49
N GLY A 59 2.72 9.30 4.76
CA GLY A 59 1.36 9.61 5.18
C GLY A 59 0.89 11.01 4.77
N LEU A 60 1.74 12.02 4.93
CA LEU A 60 1.45 13.38 4.50
C LEU A 60 1.30 13.48 2.97
N VAL A 61 2.14 12.77 2.21
CA VAL A 61 2.00 12.69 0.74
C VAL A 61 0.68 12.01 0.37
N ALA A 62 0.32 10.91 1.02
CA ALA A 62 -0.93 10.20 0.78
C ALA A 62 -2.14 11.11 1.02
N VAL A 63 -2.22 11.80 2.17
CA VAL A 63 -3.31 12.73 2.46
C VAL A 63 -3.38 13.83 1.41
N SER A 64 -2.23 14.39 1.02
CA SER A 64 -2.18 15.44 0.01
C SER A 64 -2.74 14.95 -1.32
N VAL A 65 -2.37 13.74 -1.76
CA VAL A 65 -2.92 13.11 -2.97
C VAL A 65 -4.42 12.91 -2.85
N MET A 66 -4.90 12.36 -1.73
CA MET A 66 -6.33 12.12 -1.48
C MET A 66 -7.14 13.43 -1.55
N VAL A 67 -6.65 14.49 -0.89
CA VAL A 67 -7.34 15.79 -0.83
C VAL A 67 -7.28 16.52 -2.17
N VAL A 68 -6.09 16.63 -2.79
CA VAL A 68 -5.91 17.38 -4.03
C VAL A 68 -6.68 16.72 -5.18
N LEU A 69 -6.63 15.39 -5.29
CA LEU A 69 -7.37 14.69 -6.34
C LEU A 69 -8.85 14.49 -6.00
N GLY A 70 -9.27 14.73 -4.76
CA GLY A 70 -10.65 14.47 -4.33
C GLY A 70 -10.99 12.99 -4.41
N LEU A 71 -10.10 12.14 -3.93
CA LEU A 71 -10.33 10.70 -3.82
C LEU A 71 -11.14 10.43 -2.55
N SER A 72 -12.41 10.85 -2.55
CA SER A 72 -13.30 10.61 -1.43
C SER A 72 -13.80 9.17 -1.41
N ILE A 73 -14.00 8.68 -0.20
CA ILE A 73 -14.58 7.36 0.07
C ILE A 73 -15.82 7.54 0.92
N GLN A 74 -16.82 6.70 0.70
CA GLN A 74 -17.99 6.66 1.57
C GLN A 74 -17.60 6.05 2.93
N PRO A 75 -17.87 6.73 4.06
CA PRO A 75 -17.65 6.14 5.37
C PRO A 75 -18.55 4.91 5.54
N GLY A 76 -18.01 3.81 6.07
CA GLY A 76 -18.82 2.62 6.29
C GLY A 76 -18.05 1.42 6.82
N ILE A 77 -18.80 0.37 7.12
CA ILE A 77 -18.27 -0.87 7.69
C ILE A 77 -17.23 -1.54 6.78
N TYR A 78 -17.38 -1.41 5.45
CA TYR A 78 -16.47 -2.04 4.48
C TYR A 78 -15.02 -1.52 4.60
N LEU A 79 -14.84 -0.23 4.90
CA LEU A 79 -13.52 0.34 5.14
C LEU A 79 -12.88 -0.24 6.40
N ILE A 80 -13.66 -0.36 7.48
CA ILE A 80 -13.22 -0.94 8.75
C ILE A 80 -12.87 -2.42 8.58
N LEU A 81 -13.61 -3.15 7.74
CA LEU A 81 -13.40 -4.57 7.48
C LEU A 81 -12.10 -4.90 6.74
N LEU A 82 -11.45 -3.93 6.08
CA LEU A 82 -10.19 -4.18 5.36
C LEU A 82 -9.15 -4.89 6.24
N PHE A 83 -8.91 -4.35 7.44
CA PHE A 83 -7.91 -4.90 8.35
C PHE A 83 -8.25 -6.29 8.91
N PRO A 84 -9.41 -6.54 9.54
CA PRO A 84 -9.74 -7.87 10.05
C PRO A 84 -9.85 -8.92 8.94
N VAL A 85 -10.37 -8.56 7.76
CA VAL A 85 -10.42 -9.50 6.62
C VAL A 85 -9.02 -9.83 6.12
N ALA A 86 -8.12 -8.84 6.02
CA ALA A 86 -6.72 -9.08 5.67
C ALA A 86 -6.01 -10.00 6.68
N LEU A 87 -6.27 -9.82 7.98
CA LEU A 87 -5.76 -10.72 9.01
C LEU A 87 -6.30 -12.14 8.85
N LEU A 88 -7.61 -12.32 8.64
CA LEU A 88 -8.21 -13.64 8.41
C LEU A 88 -7.63 -14.32 7.16
N LEU A 89 -7.46 -13.59 6.06
CA LEU A 89 -6.84 -14.11 4.85
C LEU A 89 -5.38 -14.51 5.08
N SER A 90 -4.66 -13.75 5.91
CA SER A 90 -3.27 -14.07 6.24
C SER A 90 -3.10 -15.38 7.03
N LEU A 91 -4.16 -15.88 7.68
CA LEU A 91 -4.17 -17.19 8.34
C LEU A 91 -4.09 -18.34 7.33
N ILE A 92 -4.61 -18.15 6.10
CA ILE A 92 -4.47 -19.13 5.02
C ILE A 92 -3.03 -19.12 4.50
N HIS A 93 -2.52 -17.92 4.21
CA HIS A 93 -1.11 -17.73 3.86
C HIS A 93 -0.70 -16.28 4.11
N PRO A 94 0.48 -16.00 4.72
CA PRO A 94 0.92 -14.63 5.05
C PRO A 94 0.92 -13.65 3.86
N ARG A 95 1.09 -14.16 2.63
CA ARG A 95 1.02 -13.37 1.38
C ARG A 95 -0.32 -12.64 1.18
N PHE A 96 -1.41 -13.15 1.74
CA PHE A 96 -2.74 -12.57 1.57
C PHE A 96 -3.06 -11.44 2.56
N LEU A 97 -2.07 -11.01 3.36
CA LEU A 97 -2.20 -9.88 4.28
C LEU A 97 -2.35 -8.52 3.56
N CYS A 98 -1.96 -8.43 2.28
CA CYS A 98 -2.10 -7.18 1.52
C CYS A 98 -3.58 -6.78 1.35
N PHE A 99 -3.87 -5.49 1.55
CA PHE A 99 -5.24 -4.98 1.47
C PHE A 99 -5.87 -5.12 0.08
N SER A 100 -5.07 -5.31 -0.99
CA SER A 100 -5.58 -5.68 -2.32
C SER A 100 -6.47 -6.93 -2.29
N TYR A 101 -6.13 -7.94 -1.49
CA TYR A 101 -6.96 -9.15 -1.37
C TYR A 101 -8.22 -8.88 -0.54
N SER A 102 -8.08 -8.21 0.60
CA SER A 102 -9.23 -7.91 1.48
C SER A 102 -10.28 -7.03 0.80
N ALA A 103 -9.86 -5.96 0.12
CA ALA A 103 -10.77 -5.05 -0.57
C ALA A 103 -11.46 -5.75 -1.76
N ALA A 104 -10.73 -6.60 -2.49
CA ALA A 104 -11.31 -7.37 -3.58
C ALA A 104 -12.36 -8.37 -3.06
N LEU A 105 -12.07 -9.08 -1.96
CA LEU A 105 -13.00 -10.01 -1.34
C LEU A 105 -14.24 -9.29 -0.80
N ILE A 106 -14.06 -8.21 -0.05
CA ILE A 106 -15.17 -7.43 0.53
C ILE A 106 -16.09 -6.92 -0.58
N THR A 107 -15.53 -6.37 -1.65
CA THR A 107 -16.31 -5.85 -2.78
C THR A 107 -17.04 -6.98 -3.51
N ALA A 108 -16.36 -8.09 -3.79
CA ALA A 108 -16.97 -9.26 -4.43
C ALA A 108 -18.12 -9.84 -3.60
N VAL A 109 -17.92 -10.04 -2.30
CA VAL A 109 -18.95 -10.53 -1.38
C VAL A 109 -20.12 -9.56 -1.29
N SER A 110 -19.83 -8.25 -1.14
CA SER A 110 -20.88 -7.22 -1.13
C SER A 110 -21.70 -7.27 -2.41
N ARG A 111 -21.07 -7.45 -3.58
CA ARG A 111 -21.77 -7.48 -4.87
C ARG A 111 -22.60 -8.74 -5.05
N ILE A 112 -22.04 -9.89 -4.71
CA ILE A 112 -22.76 -11.17 -4.78
C ILE A 112 -23.97 -11.12 -3.86
N LEU A 113 -23.81 -10.67 -2.62
CA LEU A 113 -24.88 -10.65 -1.63
C LEU A 113 -25.84 -9.45 -1.76
N HIS A 114 -25.55 -8.51 -2.66
CA HIS A 114 -26.35 -7.31 -2.87
C HIS A 114 -27.86 -7.60 -3.06
N PRO A 115 -28.30 -8.59 -3.88
CA PRO A 115 -29.72 -8.84 -4.11
C PRO A 115 -30.50 -9.29 -2.86
N TRP A 116 -29.83 -9.87 -1.87
CA TRP A 116 -30.48 -10.42 -0.67
C TRP A 116 -30.33 -9.53 0.58
N LEU A 117 -29.19 -8.86 0.70
CA LEU A 117 -28.81 -8.12 1.91
C LEU A 117 -28.64 -6.61 1.66
N ASN A 118 -28.88 -6.16 0.42
CA ASN A 118 -28.71 -4.76 0.01
C ASN A 118 -27.34 -4.16 0.37
N LEU A 119 -26.28 -4.99 0.29
CA LEU A 119 -24.91 -4.57 0.57
C LEU A 119 -24.34 -3.78 -0.60
N GLN A 120 -23.73 -2.62 -0.33
CA GLN A 120 -23.13 -1.77 -1.36
C GLN A 120 -21.78 -1.23 -0.87
N ALA A 121 -20.72 -1.99 -1.10
CA ALA A 121 -19.36 -1.52 -0.88
C ALA A 121 -18.98 -0.46 -1.94
N ASP A 122 -18.30 0.59 -1.50
CA ASP A 122 -17.70 1.61 -2.36
C ASP A 122 -16.47 1.05 -3.08
N ALA A 123 -16.71 0.28 -4.14
CA ALA A 123 -15.68 -0.42 -4.92
C ALA A 123 -14.60 0.55 -5.45
N ALA A 124 -15.02 1.71 -5.95
CA ALA A 124 -14.13 2.72 -6.50
C ALA A 124 -13.29 3.38 -5.38
N GLY A 125 -13.92 3.82 -4.30
CA GLY A 125 -13.23 4.42 -3.16
C GLY A 125 -12.24 3.46 -2.50
N LEU A 126 -12.64 2.21 -2.26
CA LEU A 126 -11.75 1.19 -1.71
C LEU A 126 -10.55 0.96 -2.62
N MET A 127 -10.76 0.81 -3.93
CA MET A 127 -9.66 0.62 -4.90
C MET A 127 -8.71 1.82 -4.93
N ALA A 128 -9.22 3.04 -4.82
CA ALA A 128 -8.41 4.25 -4.75
C ALA A 128 -7.53 4.28 -3.49
N VAL A 129 -8.05 3.84 -2.33
CA VAL A 129 -7.22 3.66 -1.12
C VAL A 129 -6.10 2.67 -1.39
N ILE A 130 -6.40 1.52 -1.99
CA ILE A 130 -5.38 0.50 -2.29
C ILE A 130 -4.33 1.07 -3.24
N ALA A 131 -4.72 1.83 -4.26
CA ALA A 131 -3.81 2.49 -5.18
C ALA A 131 -2.85 3.45 -4.43
N VAL A 132 -3.38 4.31 -3.57
CA VAL A 132 -2.58 5.25 -2.76
C VAL A 132 -1.64 4.52 -1.81
N LEU A 133 -2.08 3.43 -1.18
CA LEU A 133 -1.22 2.60 -0.34
C LEU A 133 -0.02 2.02 -1.10
N HIS A 134 -0.24 1.52 -2.32
CA HIS A 134 0.85 0.98 -3.15
C HIS A 134 1.80 2.07 -3.65
N PHE A 135 1.31 3.29 -3.92
CA PHE A 135 2.19 4.43 -4.17
C PHE A 135 3.05 4.75 -2.95
N MET A 136 2.49 4.72 -1.74
CA MET A 136 3.26 4.96 -0.52
C MET A 136 4.30 3.87 -0.29
N GLU A 137 3.93 2.60 -0.48
CA GLU A 137 4.86 1.49 -0.41
C GLU A 137 5.99 1.68 -1.42
N ALA A 138 5.67 2.04 -2.67
CA ALA A 138 6.66 2.28 -3.70
C ALA A 138 7.65 3.37 -3.29
N ILE A 139 7.18 4.52 -2.80
CA ILE A 139 8.04 5.61 -2.32
C ILE A 139 8.97 5.12 -1.20
N LEU A 140 8.42 4.42 -0.21
CA LEU A 140 9.19 3.91 0.93
C LEU A 140 10.25 2.88 0.51
N VAL A 141 9.90 1.97 -0.39
CA VAL A 141 10.82 0.98 -0.98
C VAL A 141 11.93 1.67 -1.77
N LEU A 142 11.59 2.68 -2.60
CA LEU A 142 12.56 3.44 -3.39
C LEU A 142 13.50 4.27 -2.51
N VAL A 143 13.04 4.82 -1.39
CA VAL A 143 13.84 5.66 -0.49
C VAL A 143 14.73 4.83 0.46
N GLY A 144 14.23 3.69 0.93
CA GLY A 144 14.89 2.98 2.04
C GLY A 144 14.61 1.49 2.15
N GLY A 145 14.14 0.83 1.08
CA GLY A 145 13.87 -0.61 1.07
C GLY A 145 15.10 -1.48 1.40
N ASP A 146 16.30 -1.01 1.06
CA ASP A 146 17.57 -1.75 1.21
C ASP A 146 18.32 -1.44 2.52
N ARG A 147 17.77 -0.59 3.40
CA ARG A 147 18.42 -0.15 4.65
C ARG A 147 18.51 -1.24 5.72
N GLN A 148 17.62 -2.22 5.68
CA GLN A 148 17.70 -3.42 6.53
C GLN A 148 17.89 -4.64 5.65
N LYS A 149 19.15 -5.05 5.52
CA LYS A 149 19.57 -6.19 4.70
C LYS A 149 20.46 -7.12 5.51
N GLN A 150 20.31 -8.42 5.30
CA GLN A 150 21.06 -9.45 5.97
C GLN A 150 21.61 -10.44 4.95
N ALA A 151 22.88 -10.79 5.09
CA ALA A 151 23.49 -11.80 4.26
C ALA A 151 22.85 -13.16 4.58
N ILE A 152 22.44 -13.87 3.53
CA ILE A 152 21.85 -15.22 3.63
C ILE A 152 22.44 -16.12 2.55
N LEU A 153 22.29 -17.43 2.72
CA LEU A 153 22.42 -18.39 1.62
C LEU A 153 21.00 -18.66 1.09
N ALA A 154 20.75 -18.22 -0.14
CA ALA A 154 19.47 -18.40 -0.81
C ALA A 154 19.50 -19.64 -1.70
N GLU A 155 18.44 -20.43 -1.66
CA GLU A 155 18.24 -21.54 -2.58
C GLU A 155 17.80 -21.04 -3.96
N THR A 156 18.48 -21.50 -5.00
CA THR A 156 18.20 -21.17 -6.39
C THR A 156 18.18 -22.44 -7.23
N ASP A 157 17.69 -22.36 -8.47
CA ASP A 157 17.70 -23.50 -9.41
C ASP A 157 19.12 -24.05 -9.70
N LEU A 158 20.16 -23.25 -9.41
CA LEU A 158 21.57 -23.64 -9.53
C LEU A 158 22.21 -24.02 -8.18
N GLY A 159 21.42 -24.29 -7.15
CA GLY A 159 21.87 -24.58 -5.79
C GLY A 159 21.95 -23.35 -4.88
N LEU A 160 22.62 -23.50 -3.74
CA LEU A 160 22.77 -22.43 -2.74
C LEU A 160 23.70 -21.32 -3.23
N ARG A 161 23.24 -20.06 -3.15
CA ARG A 161 24.03 -18.89 -3.52
C ARG A 161 23.98 -17.83 -2.43
N PRO A 162 25.08 -17.09 -2.18
CA PRO A 162 25.04 -15.94 -1.29
C PRO A 162 24.10 -14.87 -1.85
N GLY A 163 23.32 -14.27 -0.97
CA GLY A 163 22.38 -13.20 -1.31
C GLY A 163 22.03 -12.36 -0.10
N TRP A 164 21.06 -11.47 -0.29
CA TRP A 164 20.59 -10.58 0.76
C TRP A 164 19.09 -10.77 0.98
N SER A 165 18.69 -10.95 2.24
CA SER A 165 17.30 -10.79 2.67
C SER A 165 17.08 -9.36 3.11
N MET A 166 16.05 -8.71 2.57
CA MET A 166 15.67 -7.33 2.91
C MET A 166 14.30 -7.35 3.57
N ASN A 167 14.18 -6.74 4.75
CA ASN A 167 12.91 -6.66 5.49
C ASN A 167 12.75 -5.25 6.07
N ARG A 168 11.78 -4.49 5.58
CA ARG A 168 11.43 -3.15 6.08
C ARG A 168 9.93 -3.08 6.41
N TYR A 169 9.60 -2.30 7.42
CA TYR A 169 8.24 -2.11 7.93
C TYR A 169 8.07 -0.63 8.27
N TRP A 170 6.93 -0.07 7.93
CA TRP A 170 6.63 1.34 8.10
C TRP A 170 5.22 1.53 8.67
N PRO A 171 5.08 2.19 9.83
CA PRO A 171 3.80 2.69 10.28
C PRO A 171 3.51 3.99 9.54
N VAL A 172 2.52 3.98 8.66
CA VAL A 172 2.17 5.11 7.78
C VAL A 172 0.99 5.86 8.38
N SER A 173 1.14 7.17 8.55
CA SER A 173 0.10 8.04 9.12
C SER A 173 -0.83 8.59 8.04
N LEU A 174 -1.85 7.82 7.68
CA LEU A 174 -2.79 8.19 6.62
C LEU A 174 -3.92 9.07 7.15
N GLY A 175 -4.52 9.82 6.24
CA GLY A 175 -5.78 10.52 6.44
C GLY A 175 -6.65 10.28 5.22
N LEU A 176 -7.75 9.58 5.42
CA LEU A 176 -8.68 9.26 4.34
C LEU A 176 -9.65 10.42 4.17
N LEU A 177 -9.84 10.87 2.92
CA LEU A 177 -10.87 11.85 2.59
C LEU A 177 -12.22 11.14 2.56
N LEU A 178 -13.16 11.61 3.38
CA LEU A 178 -14.49 11.05 3.49
C LEU A 178 -15.54 12.10 3.19
N VAL A 179 -16.67 11.66 2.64
CA VAL A 179 -17.91 12.44 2.64
C VAL A 179 -18.55 12.30 4.03
N THR A 180 -18.86 13.41 4.69
CA THR A 180 -19.33 13.43 6.09
C THR A 180 -20.47 14.43 6.28
N ALA A 181 -21.15 14.36 7.42
CA ALA A 181 -22.16 15.36 7.80
C ALA A 181 -21.55 16.62 8.46
N SER A 182 -20.30 16.52 8.94
CA SER A 182 -19.57 17.58 9.63
C SER A 182 -18.13 17.63 9.13
N GLY A 183 -17.60 18.85 8.95
CA GLY A 183 -16.33 19.05 8.26
C GLY A 183 -16.37 20.36 7.48
N MET A 184 -15.66 20.41 6.35
CA MET A 184 -15.65 21.61 5.50
C MET A 184 -16.44 21.37 4.22
N LYS A 185 -17.11 22.41 3.77
CA LYS A 185 -17.73 22.43 2.44
C LYS A 185 -16.66 22.59 1.37
N ALA A 186 -16.85 21.94 0.24
CA ALA A 186 -15.97 22.02 -0.93
C ALA A 186 -16.04 23.35 -1.70
N ALA A 187 -16.55 24.43 -1.09
CA ALA A 187 -17.05 25.65 -1.73
C ALA A 187 -16.04 26.49 -2.55
N ARG A 188 -14.81 26.02 -2.77
CA ARG A 188 -13.78 26.68 -3.60
C ARG A 188 -12.84 25.67 -4.29
N MET A 189 -13.29 24.47 -4.61
CA MET A 189 -12.46 23.51 -5.37
C MET A 189 -12.70 23.72 -6.88
N PRO A 190 -11.75 23.35 -7.76
CA PRO A 190 -11.95 23.43 -9.21
C PRO A 190 -13.09 22.50 -9.68
N GLU A 191 -13.66 22.77 -10.86
CA GLU A 191 -14.80 22.00 -11.41
C GLU A 191 -14.54 20.50 -11.61
N TRP A 192 -13.28 20.09 -11.80
CA TRP A 192 -12.91 18.67 -11.94
C TRP A 192 -12.87 17.93 -10.59
N TRP A 193 -12.95 18.65 -9.48
CA TRP A 193 -12.87 18.09 -8.14
C TRP A 193 -14.28 17.91 -7.56
N PRO A 194 -14.57 16.76 -6.91
CA PRO A 194 -13.70 15.61 -6.67
C PRO A 194 -13.63 14.64 -7.86
N LEU A 195 -12.52 13.90 -8.00
CA LEU A 195 -12.42 12.84 -9.01
C LEU A 195 -13.23 11.58 -8.67
N LEU A 196 -13.45 11.29 -7.38
CA LEU A 196 -14.30 10.18 -6.92
C LEU A 196 -15.41 10.67 -6.03
N ALA A 197 -16.61 10.11 -6.25
CA ALA A 197 -17.82 10.22 -5.43
C ALA A 197 -17.94 11.53 -4.61
N GLY A 198 -18.73 12.47 -5.11
CA GLY A 198 -19.15 13.62 -4.33
C GLY A 198 -19.68 14.76 -5.20
N GLY A 199 -20.02 15.87 -4.56
CA GLY A 199 -20.51 17.07 -5.22
C GLY A 199 -20.13 18.29 -4.38
N GLU A 200 -20.09 19.46 -5.01
CA GLU A 200 -19.63 20.70 -4.36
C GLU A 200 -20.45 21.09 -3.11
N SER A 201 -21.68 20.62 -3.02
CA SER A 201 -22.59 20.83 -1.88
C SER A 201 -22.32 19.90 -0.69
N LEU A 202 -21.49 18.86 -0.85
CA LEU A 202 -21.19 17.92 0.21
C LEU A 202 -20.12 18.46 1.16
N ILE A 203 -20.13 17.89 2.37
CA ILE A 203 -19.16 18.19 3.41
C ILE A 203 -18.13 17.07 3.43
N TYR A 204 -16.87 17.46 3.54
CA TYR A 204 -15.73 16.55 3.55
C TYR A 204 -14.99 16.61 4.88
N GLY A 205 -14.52 15.45 5.32
CA GLY A 205 -13.73 15.26 6.53
C GLY A 205 -12.52 14.37 6.28
N LEU A 206 -11.56 14.41 7.20
CA LEU A 206 -10.42 13.51 7.22
C LEU A 206 -10.56 12.50 8.36
N LEU A 207 -10.49 11.22 8.03
CA LEU A 207 -10.37 10.14 9.01
C LEU A 207 -8.89 9.78 9.19
N PRO A 208 -8.27 10.10 10.34
CA PRO A 208 -6.92 9.64 10.63
C PRO A 208 -6.91 8.13 10.76
N MET A 209 -6.04 7.47 9.98
CA MET A 209 -5.90 6.02 9.97
C MET A 209 -4.43 5.64 9.90
N THR A 210 -4.04 4.61 10.66
CA THR A 210 -2.70 4.05 10.55
C THR A 210 -2.73 2.83 9.64
N ALA A 211 -1.86 2.82 8.63
CA ALA A 211 -1.57 1.61 7.86
C ALA A 211 -0.17 1.08 8.20
N MET A 212 -0.01 -0.23 8.14
CA MET A 212 1.28 -0.88 8.27
C MET A 212 1.70 -1.36 6.87
N LEU A 213 2.75 -0.76 6.32
CA LEU A 213 3.34 -1.19 5.06
C LEU A 213 4.61 -1.99 5.34
N GLY A 214 4.88 -3.01 4.53
CA GLY A 214 6.03 -3.88 4.71
C GLY A 214 6.61 -4.31 3.38
N TYR A 215 7.94 -4.31 3.30
CA TYR A 215 8.70 -4.80 2.16
C TYR A 215 9.57 -5.96 2.60
N SER A 216 9.36 -7.12 1.99
CA SER A 216 10.17 -8.32 2.20
C SER A 216 10.59 -8.89 0.86
N ASN A 217 11.89 -8.98 0.60
CA ASN A 217 12.39 -9.51 -0.65
C ASN A 217 13.78 -10.12 -0.52
N LEU A 218 14.16 -10.90 -1.52
CA LEU A 218 15.49 -11.46 -1.66
C LEU A 218 16.20 -10.78 -2.84
N ALA A 219 17.50 -10.56 -2.68
CA ALA A 219 18.37 -10.04 -3.73
C ALA A 219 19.55 -11.00 -3.89
N VAL A 220 19.48 -11.84 -4.92
CA VAL A 220 20.51 -12.84 -5.26
C VAL A 220 21.19 -12.46 -6.57
N LYS A 221 20.42 -12.04 -7.58
CA LYS A 221 20.98 -11.65 -8.89
C LYS A 221 21.37 -10.19 -8.97
N HIS A 222 20.64 -9.35 -8.27
CA HIS A 222 20.79 -7.90 -8.32
C HIS A 222 21.31 -7.38 -6.98
N SER A 223 21.90 -6.19 -6.99
CA SER A 223 22.16 -5.50 -5.72
C SER A 223 20.84 -5.18 -5.01
N PRO A 224 20.83 -5.14 -3.66
CA PRO A 224 19.68 -4.71 -2.86
C PRO A 224 19.01 -3.44 -3.40
N ARG A 225 19.83 -2.43 -3.72
CA ARG A 225 19.34 -1.16 -4.26
C ARG A 225 18.63 -1.31 -5.60
N MET A 226 19.23 -2.07 -6.53
CA MET A 226 18.63 -2.31 -7.84
C MET A 226 17.32 -3.10 -7.72
N LYS A 227 17.24 -4.04 -6.76
CA LYS A 227 16.01 -4.78 -6.47
C LYS A 227 14.91 -3.84 -5.98
N CYS A 228 15.20 -2.94 -5.05
CA CYS A 228 14.24 -1.94 -4.57
C CYS A 228 13.75 -1.01 -5.69
N LEU A 229 14.62 -0.58 -6.61
CA LEU A 229 14.22 0.23 -7.77
C LEU A 229 13.22 -0.50 -8.67
N ARG A 230 13.47 -1.78 -8.96
CA ARG A 230 12.57 -2.59 -9.81
C ARG A 230 11.25 -2.89 -9.11
N SER A 231 11.28 -3.24 -7.83
CA SER A 231 10.07 -3.46 -7.01
C SER A 231 9.22 -2.19 -6.92
N GLY A 232 9.84 -1.06 -6.56
CA GLY A 232 9.17 0.23 -6.48
C GLY A 232 8.54 0.65 -7.81
N GLY A 233 9.24 0.46 -8.93
CA GLY A 233 8.70 0.76 -10.27
C GLY A 233 7.44 -0.06 -10.61
N LYS A 234 7.42 -1.36 -10.26
CA LYS A 234 6.22 -2.20 -10.43
C LYS A 234 5.06 -1.75 -9.55
N LEU A 235 5.34 -1.39 -8.30
CA LEU A 235 4.32 -0.89 -7.36
C LEU A 235 3.71 0.43 -7.84
N VAL A 236 4.52 1.36 -8.37
CA VAL A 236 4.02 2.60 -9.00
C VAL A 236 3.12 2.28 -10.20
N ALA A 237 3.56 1.41 -11.11
CA ALA A 237 2.78 1.06 -12.28
C ALA A 237 1.43 0.42 -11.89
N TYR A 238 1.44 -0.51 -10.94
CA TYR A 238 0.23 -1.16 -10.43
C TYR A 238 -0.71 -0.19 -9.72
N GLY A 239 -0.18 0.65 -8.82
CA GLY A 239 -0.97 1.70 -8.16
C GLY A 239 -1.59 2.68 -9.16
N GLY A 240 -0.84 3.06 -10.21
CA GLY A 240 -1.35 3.92 -11.29
C GLY A 240 -2.50 3.30 -12.06
N ILE A 241 -2.37 2.03 -12.46
CA ILE A 241 -3.45 1.33 -13.16
C ILE A 241 -4.67 1.15 -12.24
N LEU A 242 -4.48 0.80 -10.96
CA LEU A 242 -5.57 0.73 -9.99
C LEU A 242 -6.30 2.06 -9.82
N LEU A 243 -5.56 3.17 -9.75
CA LEU A 243 -6.17 4.50 -9.64
C LEU A 243 -7.02 4.78 -10.88
N LEU A 244 -6.49 4.57 -12.09
CA LEU A 244 -7.25 4.77 -13.33
C LEU A 244 -8.49 3.88 -13.40
N LEU A 245 -8.38 2.61 -12.99
CA LEU A 245 -9.52 1.69 -12.93
C LEU A 245 -10.55 2.15 -11.90
N SER A 246 -10.13 2.67 -10.75
CA SER A 246 -11.04 3.21 -9.73
C SER A 246 -11.90 4.35 -10.28
N LEU A 247 -11.30 5.26 -11.05
CA LEU A 247 -12.00 6.38 -11.69
C LEU A 247 -12.93 5.92 -12.83
N TRP A 248 -12.66 4.77 -13.43
CA TRP A 248 -13.43 4.28 -14.58
C TRP A 248 -14.71 3.53 -14.20
N GLN A 249 -14.81 3.02 -12.96
CA GLN A 249 -15.90 2.13 -12.53
C GLN A 249 -17.29 2.76 -12.70
N ASN A 250 -17.50 4.02 -12.31
CA ASN A 250 -18.76 4.78 -12.44
C ASN A 250 -20.03 3.97 -12.05
N GLY A 251 -19.94 3.11 -11.02
CA GLY A 251 -21.06 2.25 -10.57
C GLY A 251 -21.47 1.13 -11.54
N ASN A 252 -20.69 0.88 -12.59
CA ASN A 252 -20.96 -0.18 -13.55
C ASN A 252 -20.35 -1.50 -13.09
N SER A 253 -21.21 -2.52 -12.89
CA SER A 253 -20.80 -3.81 -12.35
C SER A 253 -19.77 -4.58 -13.19
N ILE A 254 -19.77 -4.41 -14.52
CA ILE A 254 -18.77 -5.05 -15.38
C ILE A 254 -17.41 -4.42 -15.13
N ARG A 255 -17.36 -3.09 -15.05
CA ARG A 255 -16.12 -2.33 -14.81
C ARG A 255 -15.56 -2.59 -13.42
N GLU A 256 -16.44 -2.65 -12.41
CA GLU A 256 -16.09 -3.10 -11.05
C GLU A 256 -15.47 -4.50 -11.10
N GLY A 257 -16.12 -5.46 -11.79
CA GLY A 257 -15.59 -6.82 -11.96
C GLY A 257 -14.21 -6.87 -12.60
N VAL A 258 -13.97 -6.09 -13.66
CA VAL A 258 -12.65 -5.95 -14.29
C VAL A 258 -11.63 -5.39 -13.31
N GLY A 259 -11.99 -4.34 -12.58
CA GLY A 259 -11.15 -3.74 -11.56
C GLY A 259 -10.76 -4.73 -10.46
N LEU A 260 -11.71 -5.52 -9.97
CA LEU A 260 -11.47 -6.55 -8.94
C LEU A 260 -10.53 -7.65 -9.43
N LEU A 261 -10.73 -8.13 -10.66
CA LEU A 261 -9.85 -9.12 -11.27
C LEU A 261 -8.43 -8.58 -11.41
N PHE A 262 -8.28 -7.35 -11.93
CA PHE A 262 -6.96 -6.72 -12.06
C PHE A 262 -6.29 -6.51 -10.69
N GLN A 263 -7.06 -6.11 -9.68
CA GLN A 263 -6.54 -5.89 -8.33
C GLN A 263 -5.89 -7.15 -7.76
N VAL A 264 -6.53 -8.32 -7.90
CA VAL A 264 -5.96 -9.59 -7.41
C VAL A 264 -4.86 -10.10 -8.34
N LEU A 265 -5.13 -10.20 -9.64
CA LEU A 265 -4.21 -10.79 -10.61
C LEU A 265 -2.95 -9.96 -10.81
N GLY A 266 -3.08 -8.63 -10.84
CA GLY A 266 -1.96 -7.71 -10.94
C GLY A 266 -1.04 -7.79 -9.72
N HIS A 267 -1.61 -7.88 -8.52
CA HIS A 267 -0.81 -8.06 -7.30
C HIS A 267 -0.07 -9.40 -7.30
N GLU A 268 -0.75 -10.47 -7.68
CA GLU A 268 -0.13 -11.80 -7.80
C GLU A 268 0.99 -11.82 -8.85
N TRP A 269 0.79 -11.12 -9.98
CA TRP A 269 1.83 -10.96 -11.00
C TRP A 269 3.07 -10.23 -10.45
N ILE A 270 2.92 -9.21 -9.61
CA ILE A 270 4.07 -8.54 -8.96
C ILE A 270 4.83 -9.55 -8.11
N LEU A 271 4.16 -10.26 -7.21
CA LEU A 271 4.80 -11.23 -6.31
C LEU A 271 5.53 -12.34 -7.08
N GLN A 272 4.85 -12.97 -8.04
CA GLN A 272 5.42 -14.06 -8.83
C GLN A 272 6.56 -13.58 -9.73
N SER A 273 6.43 -12.39 -10.33
CA SER A 273 7.49 -11.84 -11.18
C SER A 273 8.73 -11.45 -10.37
N GLU A 274 8.59 -11.08 -9.10
CA GLU A 274 9.72 -10.83 -8.21
C GLU A 274 10.43 -12.10 -7.78
N GLU A 275 9.66 -13.14 -7.43
CA GLU A 275 10.19 -14.45 -7.05
C GLU A 275 10.93 -15.12 -8.22
N ARG A 276 10.29 -15.20 -9.41
CA ARG A 276 10.91 -15.75 -10.62
C ARG A 276 12.16 -14.98 -11.03
N ALA A 277 12.15 -13.65 -10.89
CA ALA A 277 13.30 -12.82 -11.22
C ALA A 277 14.52 -13.12 -10.35
N GLU A 278 14.37 -13.72 -9.16
CA GLU A 278 15.52 -14.14 -8.32
C GLU A 278 15.81 -15.64 -8.45
N LYS A 279 14.81 -16.50 -8.64
CA LYS A 279 14.99 -17.96 -8.81
C LYS A 279 15.58 -18.35 -10.18
N ASN A 280 15.03 -17.81 -11.27
CA ASN A 280 15.39 -18.19 -12.64
C ASN A 280 16.76 -17.65 -13.06
N LEU A 281 17.85 -18.26 -12.62
CA LEU A 281 19.16 -17.99 -13.20
C LEU A 281 19.14 -18.48 -14.66
N ALA A 282 18.68 -17.62 -15.57
CA ALA A 282 18.87 -17.82 -16.99
C ALA A 282 20.38 -17.82 -17.24
N ALA A 283 20.98 -19.01 -17.28
CA ALA A 283 22.25 -19.19 -17.98
C ALA A 283 21.97 -18.90 -19.46
N PRO A 284 22.77 -18.01 -20.08
CA PRO A 284 23.98 -18.53 -20.69
C PRO A 284 25.15 -17.54 -20.59
N LEU A 285 25.92 -17.59 -19.50
CA LEU A 285 27.28 -17.00 -19.46
C LEU A 285 28.35 -17.96 -18.91
N LEU A 286 28.06 -19.26 -18.89
CA LEU A 286 29.08 -20.33 -18.79
C LEU A 286 29.16 -21.12 -20.12
N LYS A 287 29.27 -20.39 -21.23
CA LYS A 287 29.79 -20.91 -22.50
C LYS A 287 30.77 -19.90 -23.10
N ARG A 288 31.76 -19.46 -22.32
CA ARG A 288 32.93 -18.75 -22.86
C ARG A 288 34.15 -18.68 -21.92
N ILE A 289 34.52 -19.79 -21.27
CA ILE A 289 35.92 -20.05 -20.89
C ILE A 289 36.23 -21.55 -21.05
N GLN A 290 35.93 -22.07 -22.23
CA GLN A 290 36.58 -23.25 -22.79
C GLN A 290 36.68 -22.98 -24.29
N GLY A 291 37.81 -22.38 -24.68
CA GLY A 291 38.04 -21.92 -26.05
C GLY A 291 39.37 -21.21 -26.15
N ARG A 292 40.45 -22.02 -26.08
CA ARG A 292 41.89 -21.72 -26.13
C ARG A 292 42.55 -21.44 -24.79
#